data_AF-A0A519KVY3-F1
#
_entry.id   AF-A0A519KVY3-F1
#
_cell.length_a   1.000
_cell.length_b   1.000
_cell.length_c   1.000
_cell.angle_alpha   90.00
_cell.angle_beta   90.00
_cell.angle_gamma   90.00
#
_symmetry.space_group_name_H-M   'P 1'
#
loop_
_entity.id
_entity.type
_entity.pdbx_description
1 polymer ?
#
loop_
_entity_poly.entity_id
_entity_poly.type
_entity_poly.pdbx_seq_one_letter_code
_entity_poly.pdbx_strand_id
1 'polypeptide(L)'
;MKVFRLFFLFLSAISFAQEIRSVQVFNPKTNDETPVIAQGQQLILRFDDLSNSSQLYRYTYKHYNRNWEEDGLFFTEYANGSMNALIDQFQYSFNTYQKYTHY
;
A
#
# COMPACT_ATOMS: atom_id res chain seq x y z
N MET A 1 20.72 -0.81 36.94
CA MET A 1 20.51 -1.62 35.70
C MET A 1 19.07 -2.14 35.50
N LYS A 2 18.21 -2.27 36.52
CA LYS A 2 16.80 -2.71 36.34
C LYS A 2 15.84 -1.58 35.91
N VAL A 3 16.05 -0.35 36.39
CA VAL A 3 15.21 0.82 36.05
C VAL A 3 15.31 1.21 34.56
N PHE A 4 16.50 1.06 33.96
CA PHE A 4 16.73 1.36 32.54
C PHE A 4 15.98 0.40 31.60
N ARG A 5 15.72 -0.84 32.03
CA ARG A 5 14.92 -1.81 31.26
C ARG A 5 13.42 -1.49 31.28
N LEU A 6 12.90 -0.92 32.38
CA LEU A 6 11.51 -0.47 32.45
C LEU A 6 11.24 0.76 31.56
N PHE A 7 12.23 1.64 31.38
CA PHE A 7 12.09 2.82 30.52
C PHE A 7 11.93 2.45 29.04
N PHE A 8 12.64 1.42 28.56
CA PHE A 8 12.50 0.91 27.18
C PHE A 8 11.16 0.19 26.93
N LEU A 9 10.55 -0.42 27.96
CA LEU A 9 9.22 -1.04 27.86
C LEU A 9 8.09 -0.01 27.69
N PHE A 10 8.26 1.22 28.19
CA PHE A 10 7.30 2.30 27.97
C PHE A 10 7.48 2.98 26.60
N LEU A 11 8.70 2.99 26.05
CA LEU A 11 8.98 3.67 24.78
C LEU A 11 8.41 2.93 23.55
N SER A 12 8.23 1.61 23.60
CA SER A 12 7.61 0.84 22.51
C SER A 12 6.10 1.10 22.34
N ALA A 13 5.45 1.66 23.37
CA ALA A 13 4.00 1.89 23.36
C ALA A 13 3.57 3.12 22.53
N ILE A 14 4.52 3.91 22.01
CA ILE A 14 4.24 5.14 21.25
C ILE A 14 4.47 4.93 19.74
N SER A 15 4.16 3.74 19.23
CA SER A 15 4.23 3.46 17.80
C SER A 15 2.91 3.85 17.15
N PHE A 16 2.85 5.03 16.51
CA PHE A 16 1.72 5.38 15.63
C PHE A 16 1.92 4.66 14.30
N ALA A 17 1.06 3.67 14.02
CA ALA A 17 0.99 3.02 12.72
C ALA A 17 0.10 3.84 11.77
N GLN A 18 0.37 3.76 10.46
CA GLN A 18 -0.54 4.32 9.45
C GLN A 18 -1.90 3.63 9.54
N GLU A 19 -2.99 4.41 9.45
CA GLU A 19 -4.35 3.88 9.52
C GLU A 19 -4.91 3.57 8.13
N ILE A 20 -4.29 2.61 7.43
CA ILE A 20 -4.75 2.16 6.10
C ILE A 20 -5.91 1.16 6.26
N ARG A 21 -7.01 1.43 5.55
CA ARG A 21 -8.23 0.62 5.54
C ARG A 21 -8.71 0.38 4.10
N SER A 22 -9.67 -0.52 3.95
CA SER A 22 -10.39 -0.75 2.68
C SER A 22 -9.50 -1.08 1.47
N VAL A 23 -8.36 -1.75 1.70
CA VAL A 23 -7.44 -2.10 0.61
C VAL A 23 -8.14 -3.04 -0.36
N GLN A 24 -8.24 -2.63 -1.62
CA GLN A 24 -8.89 -3.36 -2.68
C GLN A 24 -7.99 -3.43 -3.91
N VAL A 25 -7.96 -4.61 -4.55
CA VAL A 25 -7.41 -4.77 -5.90
C VAL A 25 -8.57 -5.04 -6.84
N PHE A 26 -9.15 -3.98 -7.39
CA PHE A 26 -10.35 -4.04 -8.20
C PHE A 26 -10.02 -4.43 -9.65
N ASN A 27 -10.78 -5.40 -10.18
CA ASN A 27 -10.69 -5.84 -11.55
C ASN A 27 -11.85 -5.26 -12.37
N PRO A 28 -11.60 -4.27 -13.25
CA PRO A 28 -12.65 -3.62 -14.04
C PRO A 28 -13.26 -4.54 -15.10
N LYS A 29 -12.61 -5.66 -15.45
CA LYS A 29 -13.11 -6.59 -16.46
C LYS A 29 -14.16 -7.55 -15.90
N THR A 30 -13.93 -8.07 -14.70
CA THR A 30 -14.83 -9.01 -14.02
C THR A 30 -15.76 -8.31 -13.04
N ASN A 31 -15.51 -7.02 -12.73
CA ASN A 31 -16.24 -6.24 -11.74
C ASN A 31 -16.22 -6.89 -10.34
N ASP A 32 -15.05 -7.38 -9.95
CA ASP A 32 -14.79 -8.04 -8.67
C ASP A 32 -13.38 -7.70 -8.16
N GLU A 33 -12.91 -8.43 -7.15
CA GLU A 33 -11.59 -8.26 -6.53
C GLU A 33 -10.60 -9.36 -6.95
N THR A 34 -10.85 -10.06 -8.06
CA THR A 34 -9.99 -11.15 -8.51
C THR A 34 -8.66 -10.59 -9.04
N PRO A 35 -7.51 -10.87 -8.41
CA PRO A 35 -6.22 -10.26 -8.74
C PRO A 35 -5.51 -11.01 -9.89
N VAL A 36 -6.29 -11.42 -10.90
CA VAL A 36 -5.80 -12.16 -12.07
C VAL A 36 -6.29 -11.47 -13.32
N ILE A 37 -5.36 -11.08 -14.18
CA ILE A 37 -5.63 -10.37 -15.43
C ILE A 37 -4.83 -10.98 -16.57
N ALA A 38 -5.34 -10.86 -17.79
CA ALA A 38 -4.57 -11.17 -18.99
C ALA A 38 -3.63 -10.01 -19.36
N GLN A 39 -2.68 -10.27 -20.25
CA GLN A 39 -1.80 -9.23 -20.77
C GLN A 39 -2.60 -8.08 -21.40
N GLY A 40 -2.22 -6.84 -21.10
CA GLY A 40 -2.90 -5.63 -21.58
C GLY A 40 -4.15 -5.20 -20.79
N GLN A 41 -4.56 -5.96 -19.77
CA GLN A 41 -5.57 -5.52 -18.81
C GLN A 41 -4.92 -4.80 -17.63
N GLN A 42 -5.76 -4.19 -16.79
CA GLN A 42 -5.32 -3.44 -15.62
C GLN A 42 -6.07 -3.89 -14.37
N LEU A 43 -5.39 -3.81 -13.23
CA LEU A 43 -5.97 -3.87 -11.90
C LEU A 43 -5.89 -2.47 -11.29
N ILE A 44 -6.86 -2.12 -10.45
CA ILE A 44 -6.92 -0.82 -9.76
C ILE A 44 -6.75 -1.07 -8.27
N LEU A 45 -5.60 -0.67 -7.73
CA LEU A 45 -5.39 -0.65 -6.28
C LEU A 45 -6.11 0.56 -5.70
N ARG A 46 -6.91 0.35 -4.65
CA ARG A 46 -7.56 1.41 -3.88
C ARG A 46 -7.37 1.18 -2.39
N PHE A 47 -7.28 2.25 -1.62
CA PHE A 47 -7.26 2.17 -0.16
C PHE A 47 -7.60 3.53 0.47
N ASP A 48 -8.02 3.49 1.73
CA ASP A 48 -8.32 4.69 2.51
C ASP A 48 -7.26 4.90 3.59
N ASP A 49 -6.72 6.11 3.68
CA ASP A 49 -5.86 6.54 4.78
C ASP A 49 -6.66 7.39 5.77
N LEU A 50 -6.87 6.88 6.99
CA LEU A 50 -7.63 7.53 8.06
C LEU A 50 -6.76 8.43 8.95
N SER A 51 -5.45 8.51 8.69
CA SER A 51 -4.48 9.22 9.55
C SER A 51 -4.67 10.74 9.61
N ASN A 52 -5.62 11.30 8.83
CA ASN A 52 -5.94 12.73 8.76
C ASN A 52 -4.69 13.62 8.62
N SER A 53 -3.73 13.17 7.81
CA SER A 53 -2.43 13.81 7.57
C SER A 53 -2.11 13.80 6.09
N SER A 54 -1.28 14.76 5.62
CA SER A 54 -0.81 14.77 4.24
C SER A 54 0.32 13.75 4.09
N GLN A 55 -0.01 12.55 3.64
CA GLN A 55 0.97 11.51 3.34
C GLN A 55 1.18 11.37 1.83
N LEU A 56 2.42 11.10 1.47
CA LEU A 56 2.81 10.79 0.09
C LEU A 56 3.16 9.31 0.02
N TYR A 57 2.34 8.54 -0.69
CA TYR A 57 2.59 7.12 -0.90
C TYR A 57 3.35 6.89 -2.19
N ARG A 58 4.27 5.93 -2.16
CA ARG A 58 4.98 5.43 -3.32
C ARG A 58 4.70 3.95 -3.49
N TYR A 59 4.63 3.50 -4.73
CA TYR A 59 4.47 2.09 -5.06
C TYR A 59 5.69 1.57 -5.80
N THR A 60 5.88 0.25 -5.70
CA THR A 60 6.85 -0.52 -6.47
C THR A 60 6.21 -1.86 -6.86
N TYR A 61 6.78 -2.52 -7.85
CA TYR A 61 6.40 -3.87 -8.26
C TYR A 61 7.56 -4.81 -8.00
N LYS A 62 7.25 -6.00 -7.47
CA LYS A 62 8.23 -7.07 -7.27
C LYS A 62 7.72 -8.34 -7.93
N HIS A 63 8.54 -8.91 -8.80
CA HIS A 63 8.27 -10.19 -9.42
C HIS A 63 8.72 -11.32 -8.50
N TYR A 64 7.94 -12.39 -8.48
CA TYR A 64 8.20 -13.59 -7.69
C TYR A 64 8.01 -14.83 -8.56
N ASN A 65 8.74 -15.89 -8.24
CA ASN A 65 8.55 -17.18 -8.89
C ASN A 65 7.22 -17.84 -8.46
N ARG A 66 6.93 -19.02 -9.01
CA ARG A 66 5.71 -19.80 -8.68
C ARG A 66 5.54 -20.09 -7.18
N ASN A 67 6.64 -20.22 -6.44
CA ASN A 67 6.64 -20.53 -5.01
C ASN A 67 6.59 -19.27 -4.13
N TRP A 68 6.42 -18.08 -4.72
CA TRP A 68 6.51 -16.79 -4.03
C TRP A 68 7.89 -16.50 -3.45
N GLU A 69 8.95 -16.97 -4.11
CA GLU A 69 10.34 -16.64 -3.77
C GLU A 69 10.90 -15.59 -4.73
N GLU A 70 11.81 -14.75 -4.24
CA GLU A 70 12.50 -13.76 -5.05
C GLU A 70 13.35 -14.46 -6.11
N ASP A 71 13.21 -14.06 -7.38
CA ASP A 71 13.94 -14.66 -8.49
C ASP A 71 15.14 -13.83 -8.97
N GLY A 72 15.36 -12.67 -8.37
CA GLY A 72 16.50 -11.80 -8.67
C GLY A 72 16.41 -11.05 -10.00
N LEU A 73 15.24 -11.04 -10.64
CA LEU A 73 15.02 -10.26 -11.86
C LEU A 73 15.16 -8.75 -11.58
N PHE A 74 15.83 -8.04 -12.48
CA PHE A 74 15.85 -6.59 -12.50
C PHE A 74 14.49 -6.05 -12.94
N PHE A 75 14.11 -4.88 -12.42
CA PHE A 75 12.82 -4.24 -12.74
C PHE A 75 12.55 -4.14 -14.25
N THR A 76 13.58 -3.82 -15.04
CA THR A 76 13.50 -3.67 -16.50
C THR A 76 13.25 -4.98 -17.25
N GLU A 77 13.38 -6.14 -16.60
CA GLU A 77 13.11 -7.44 -17.21
C GLU A 77 11.61 -7.79 -17.19
N TYR A 78 10.84 -7.24 -16.25
CA TYR A 78 9.42 -7.57 -16.08
C TYR A 78 8.47 -6.35 -16.15
N ALA A 79 8.99 -5.13 -16.06
CA ALA A 79 8.18 -3.91 -16.09
C ALA A 79 8.87 -2.77 -16.84
N ASN A 80 8.04 -1.89 -17.40
CA ASN A 80 8.48 -0.63 -18.01
C ASN A 80 8.08 0.55 -17.11
N GLY A 81 8.84 1.65 -17.17
CA GLY A 81 8.55 2.87 -16.41
C GLY A 81 9.44 3.03 -15.17
N SER A 82 8.90 3.63 -14.12
CA SER A 82 9.65 3.91 -12.87
C SER A 82 9.50 2.77 -11.87
N MET A 83 10.62 2.26 -11.35
CA MET A 83 10.63 1.22 -10.30
C MET A 83 9.90 1.68 -9.02
N ASN A 84 10.03 2.97 -8.70
CA ASN A 84 9.35 3.60 -7.57
C ASN A 84 8.65 4.85 -8.08
N ALA A 85 7.32 4.87 -8.00
CA ALA A 85 6.50 5.99 -8.48
C ALA A 85 5.60 6.51 -7.35
N LEU A 86 5.22 7.78 -7.44
CA LEU A 86 4.29 8.41 -6.51
C LEU A 86 2.85 7.98 -6.85
N ILE A 87 2.02 7.78 -5.85
CA ILE A 87 0.56 7.73 -6.02
C ILE A 87 0.07 9.18 -5.94
N ASP A 88 -0.25 9.77 -7.09
CA ASP A 88 -0.70 11.16 -7.22
C ASP A 88 -2.21 11.31 -7.41
N GLN A 89 -2.90 10.21 -7.67
CA GLN A 89 -4.36 10.15 -7.74
C GLN A 89 -4.90 9.89 -6.35
N PHE A 90 -5.53 10.90 -5.73
CA PHE A 90 -6.22 10.75 -4.46
C PHE A 90 -7.31 11.81 -4.30
N GLN A 91 -8.25 11.55 -3.40
CA GLN A 91 -9.33 12.47 -3.05
C GLN A 91 -9.60 12.47 -1.55
N TYR A 92 -9.92 13.63 -0.99
CA TYR A 92 -10.34 13.73 0.40
C TYR A 92 -11.79 13.31 0.57
N SER A 93 -12.09 12.65 1.69
CA SER A 93 -13.46 12.35 2.10
C SER A 93 -14.29 13.64 2.20
N PHE A 94 -15.53 13.61 1.72
CA PHE A 94 -16.44 14.74 1.77
C PHE A 94 -17.70 14.40 2.57
N ASN A 95 -18.01 15.24 3.58
CA ASN A 95 -19.21 15.10 4.42
C ASN A 95 -19.37 13.72 5.11
N THR A 96 -18.26 13.17 5.61
CA THR A 96 -18.21 11.89 6.35
C THR A 96 -17.91 12.12 7.84
N TYR A 97 -18.42 11.24 8.71
CA TYR A 97 -18.08 11.29 10.14
C TYR A 97 -16.60 10.94 10.38
N GLN A 98 -16.13 9.86 9.74
CA GLN A 98 -14.72 9.50 9.72
C GLN A 98 -14.05 10.17 8.52
N LYS A 99 -13.03 10.99 8.78
CA LYS A 99 -12.22 11.59 7.72
C LYS A 99 -11.23 10.56 7.18
N TYR A 100 -11.01 10.59 5.88
CA TYR A 100 -10.00 9.79 5.21
C TYR A 100 -9.54 10.44 3.90
N THR A 101 -8.39 9.99 3.39
CA THR A 101 -7.93 10.26 2.04
C THR A 101 -8.04 8.96 1.25
N HIS A 102 -8.80 8.96 0.16
CA HIS A 102 -8.93 7.81 -0.72
C HIS A 102 -7.85 7.88 -1.80
N TYR A 103 -7.10 6.79 -1.93
CA TYR A 103 -6.12 6.55 -2.99
C TYR A 103 -6.64 5.44 -3.91
#